data_AF-A0A1B7P7E0-F1
#
_entry.id   AF-A0A1B7P7E0-F1
#
_cell.length_a   1.000
_cell.length_b   1.000
_cell.length_c   1.000
_cell.angle_alpha   90.00
_cell.angle_beta   90.00
_cell.angle_gamma   90.00
#
_symmetry.space_group_name_H-M   'P 1'
#
loop_
_entity.id
_entity.type
_entity.pdbx_description
1 polymer ?
#
loop_
_entity_poly.entity_id
_entity_poly.type
_entity_poly.pdbx_seq_one_letter_code
_entity_poly.pdbx_strand_id
1 'polypeptide(L)'
;FRPRGYMQCKYRDSNNQVFLIMQRAPGLQLDKIWPTLTESEKDDISAKLRQNFDAMRMAECPWPDFFGGLDGSGVHHYLFYCRRGSKKHLGPFYGEDAFVAGLVGNFRAAIERNGRADIKARFYETHFAGVFQGHRPTLTHGDVQQKNIMAAESIGCRNNKGERSFDVVLVDWDYAGWCPDFWEFFTASSPFAFVYWEDDWCWRVQEFLPVWPAEMAVMRMIDQDMRW
;
A
#
# COMPACT_ATOMS: atom_id res chain seq x y z
N PHE A 1 11.65 1.60 15.97
CA PHE A 1 11.69 0.30 15.25
C PHE A 1 13.14 -0.01 14.89
N ARG A 2 13.77 -1.03 15.48
CA ARG A 2 15.01 -1.61 14.94
C ARG A 2 14.61 -2.91 14.25
N PRO A 3 14.43 -2.95 12.92
CA PRO A 3 14.32 -4.23 12.24
C PRO A 3 15.63 -4.97 12.52
N ARG A 4 15.58 -6.25 12.88
CA ARG A 4 16.77 -7.11 12.86
C ARG A 4 17.39 -6.93 11.47
N GLY A 5 18.64 -6.49 11.42
CA GLY A 5 19.28 -5.96 10.22
C GLY A 5 19.16 -6.92 9.05
N TYR A 6 18.23 -6.64 8.14
CA TYR A 6 18.22 -7.24 6.82
C TYR A 6 19.45 -6.70 6.11
N MET A 7 20.49 -7.52 6.01
CA MET A 7 21.68 -7.18 5.25
C MET A 7 21.24 -7.02 3.79
N GLN A 8 21.26 -5.78 3.31
CA GLN A 8 20.96 -5.45 1.92
C GLN A 8 22.26 -5.05 1.26
N CYS A 9 22.65 -5.74 0.19
CA CYS A 9 23.71 -5.25 -0.69
C CYS A 9 23.19 -5.07 -2.11
N LYS A 10 23.58 -3.94 -2.70
CA LYS A 10 23.26 -3.59 -4.08
C LYS A 10 24.45 -3.98 -4.94
N TYR A 11 24.26 -4.94 -5.82
CA TYR A 11 25.25 -5.39 -6.78
C TYR A 11 24.87 -4.91 -8.19
N ARG A 12 25.86 -4.55 -9.01
CA ARG A 12 25.65 -4.19 -10.42
C ARG A 12 26.57 -5.08 -11.26
N ASP A 13 26.01 -5.77 -12.23
CA ASP A 13 26.79 -6.63 -13.13
C ASP A 13 27.44 -5.84 -14.29
N SER A 14 28.16 -6.55 -15.14
CA SER A 14 28.79 -5.99 -16.35
C SER A 14 27.78 -5.46 -17.39
N ASN A 15 26.52 -5.90 -17.33
CA ASN A 15 25.44 -5.49 -18.23
C ASN A 15 24.61 -4.33 -17.67
N ASN A 16 25.06 -3.70 -16.58
CA ASN A 16 24.39 -2.61 -15.89
C ASN A 16 23.06 -3.03 -15.22
N GLN A 17 22.82 -4.32 -15.01
CA GLN A 17 21.68 -4.83 -14.26
C GLN A 17 21.94 -4.69 -12.77
N VAL A 18 20.93 -4.22 -12.04
CA VAL A 18 20.99 -4.00 -10.59
C VAL A 18 20.35 -5.18 -9.89
N PHE A 19 21.05 -5.75 -8.92
CA PHE A 19 20.60 -6.82 -8.06
C PHE A 19 20.54 -6.32 -6.62
N LEU A 20 19.45 -6.63 -5.94
CA LEU A 20 19.31 -6.41 -4.51
C LEU A 20 19.38 -7.78 -3.82
N ILE A 21 20.46 -8.03 -3.09
CA ILE A 21 20.63 -9.23 -2.29
C ILE A 21 20.16 -8.89 -0.89
N MET A 22 19.20 -9.67 -0.39
CA MET A 22 18.58 -9.48 0.91
C MET A 22 18.42 -10.83 1.62
N GLN A 23 18.31 -10.78 2.95
CA GLN A 23 17.97 -11.96 3.74
C GLN A 23 16.57 -12.45 3.37
N ARG A 24 16.45 -13.76 3.08
CA ARG A 24 15.16 -14.41 2.85
C ARG A 24 14.32 -14.39 4.13
N ALA A 25 13.13 -13.81 4.05
CA ALA A 25 12.14 -13.89 5.13
C ALA A 25 11.74 -15.36 5.38
N PRO A 26 11.61 -15.79 6.64
CA PRO A 26 11.25 -17.16 6.97
C PRO A 26 9.79 -17.46 6.62
N GLY A 27 9.46 -18.76 6.50
CA GLY A 27 8.09 -19.21 6.30
C GLY A 27 7.68 -19.32 4.82
N LEU A 28 6.36 -19.36 4.63
CA LEU A 28 5.69 -19.47 3.34
C LEU A 28 4.86 -18.20 3.08
N GLN A 29 4.59 -17.91 1.81
CA GLN A 29 3.69 -16.80 1.46
C GLN A 29 2.28 -17.10 1.96
N LEU A 30 1.60 -16.07 2.46
CA LEU A 30 0.30 -16.22 3.10
C LEU A 30 -0.75 -16.73 2.11
N ASP A 31 -0.70 -16.32 0.85
CA ASP A 31 -1.64 -16.76 -0.20
C ASP A 31 -1.61 -18.29 -0.41
N LYS A 32 -0.45 -18.93 -0.18
CA LYS A 32 -0.29 -20.38 -0.34
C LYS A 32 -0.88 -21.17 0.81
N ILE A 33 -0.88 -20.62 2.02
CA ILE A 33 -1.32 -21.34 3.21
C ILE A 33 -2.70 -20.90 3.69
N TRP A 34 -3.16 -19.71 3.31
CA TRP A 34 -4.42 -19.12 3.79
C TRP A 34 -5.63 -20.07 3.72
N PRO A 35 -5.87 -20.81 2.61
CA PRO A 35 -6.99 -21.74 2.53
C PRO A 35 -6.90 -22.94 3.47
N THR A 36 -5.72 -23.19 4.05
CA THR A 36 -5.44 -24.32 4.96
C THR A 36 -5.42 -23.92 6.43
N LEU A 37 -5.52 -22.61 6.72
CA LEU A 37 -5.55 -22.09 8.07
C LEU A 37 -6.93 -22.26 8.70
N THR A 38 -6.94 -22.57 9.99
CA THR A 38 -8.17 -22.50 10.79
C THR A 38 -8.57 -21.04 11.02
N GLU A 39 -9.82 -20.81 11.43
CA GLU A 39 -10.27 -19.46 11.80
C GLU A 39 -9.46 -18.88 12.97
N SER A 40 -9.07 -19.70 13.96
CA SER A 40 -8.25 -19.22 15.08
C SER A 40 -6.82 -18.87 14.66
N GLU A 41 -6.27 -19.54 13.66
CA GLU A 41 -4.96 -19.21 13.08
C GLU A 41 -5.02 -17.91 12.28
N LYS A 42 -6.10 -17.70 11.51
CA LYS A 42 -6.36 -16.43 10.81
C LYS A 42 -6.57 -15.26 11.77
N ASP A 43 -7.29 -15.46 12.87
CA ASP A 43 -7.47 -14.45 13.92
C ASP A 43 -6.11 -14.04 14.53
N ASP A 44 -5.25 -15.00 14.84
CA ASP A 44 -3.90 -14.76 15.39
C ASP A 44 -3.01 -13.99 14.39
N ILE A 45 -3.02 -14.38 13.12
CA ILE A 45 -2.31 -13.69 12.04
C ILE A 45 -2.82 -12.25 11.86
N SER A 46 -4.14 -12.05 11.84
CA SER A 46 -4.75 -10.74 11.68
C SER A 46 -4.42 -9.81 12.86
N ALA A 47 -4.38 -10.34 14.08
CA ALA A 47 -3.95 -9.60 15.26
C ALA A 47 -2.48 -9.17 15.18
N LYS A 48 -1.58 -10.04 14.71
CA LYS A 48 -0.16 -9.69 14.51
C LYS A 48 0.05 -8.69 13.36
N LEU A 49 -0.71 -8.82 12.28
CA LEU A 49 -0.73 -7.82 11.21
C LEU A 49 -1.18 -6.46 11.74
N ARG A 50 -2.24 -6.42 12.57
CA ARG A 50 -2.69 -5.18 13.22
C ARG A 50 -1.55 -4.54 14.02
N GLN A 51 -0.84 -5.31 14.84
CA GLN A 51 0.31 -4.80 15.60
C GLN A 51 1.41 -4.23 14.68
N ASN A 52 1.73 -4.90 13.58
CA ASN A 52 2.72 -4.43 12.61
C ASN A 52 2.29 -3.10 11.96
N PHE A 53 1.06 -3.00 11.47
CA PHE A 53 0.56 -1.79 10.82
C PHE A 53 0.37 -0.64 11.82
N ASP A 54 -0.11 -0.91 13.03
CA ASP A 54 -0.18 0.10 14.09
C ASP A 54 1.21 0.67 14.38
N ALA A 55 2.24 -0.18 14.43
CA ALA A 55 3.61 0.28 14.61
C ALA A 55 4.16 1.08 13.43
N MET A 56 3.80 0.72 12.19
CA MET A 56 4.13 1.51 11.00
C MET A 56 3.48 2.90 11.06
N ARG A 57 2.20 2.99 11.44
CA ARG A 57 1.49 4.29 11.54
C ARG A 57 2.00 5.20 12.66
N MET A 58 2.73 4.64 13.63
CA MET A 58 3.46 5.41 14.65
C MET A 58 4.81 5.93 14.18
N ALA A 59 5.32 5.50 13.01
CA ALA A 59 6.57 6.02 12.48
C ALA A 59 6.41 7.50 12.12
N GLU A 60 7.36 8.33 12.55
CA GLU A 60 7.39 9.75 12.21
C GLU A 60 8.08 9.97 10.86
N CYS A 61 7.44 10.74 9.99
CA CYS A 61 8.05 11.16 8.74
C CYS A 61 9.23 12.09 9.04
N PRO A 62 10.43 11.85 8.47
CA PRO A 62 11.57 12.74 8.67
C PRO A 62 11.37 14.12 8.03
N TRP A 63 10.37 14.26 7.15
CA TRP A 63 10.05 15.50 6.45
C TRP A 63 8.65 16.00 6.86
N PRO A 64 8.52 17.26 7.29
CA PRO A 64 7.22 17.83 7.65
C PRO A 64 6.25 17.80 6.47
N ASP A 65 5.04 17.30 6.72
CA ASP A 65 3.92 17.33 5.77
C ASP A 65 4.23 16.71 4.40
N PHE A 66 5.13 15.74 4.36
CA PHE A 66 5.65 15.12 3.14
C PHE A 66 4.84 13.91 2.69
N PHE A 67 4.50 13.86 1.41
CA PHE A 67 3.93 12.69 0.76
C PHE A 67 4.79 12.26 -0.44
N GLY A 68 5.28 11.03 -0.44
CA GLY A 68 6.25 10.54 -1.42
C GLY A 68 6.95 9.26 -1.00
N GLY A 69 7.92 8.82 -1.81
CA GLY A 69 8.71 7.62 -1.55
C GLY A 69 9.61 7.75 -0.31
N LEU A 70 10.03 6.60 0.24
CA LEU A 70 10.95 6.56 1.40
C LEU A 70 12.32 7.20 1.13
N ASP A 71 12.69 7.32 -0.13
CA ASP A 71 13.93 7.94 -0.60
C ASP A 71 13.80 9.47 -0.82
N GLY A 72 12.67 10.06 -0.43
CA GLY A 72 12.38 11.48 -0.64
C GLY A 72 11.91 11.81 -2.06
N SER A 73 11.69 10.81 -2.91
CA SER A 73 11.19 11.00 -4.27
C SER A 73 9.66 11.03 -4.35
N GLY A 74 9.12 11.03 -5.57
CA GLY A 74 7.68 11.01 -5.80
C GLY A 74 6.97 9.76 -5.26
N VAL A 75 5.65 9.75 -5.33
CA VAL A 75 4.83 8.63 -4.85
C VAL A 75 5.00 7.44 -5.80
N HIS A 76 5.56 6.35 -5.31
CA HIS A 76 5.75 5.12 -6.09
C HIS A 76 4.40 4.41 -6.21
N HIS A 77 3.62 4.80 -7.21
CA HIS A 77 2.37 4.14 -7.57
C HIS A 77 1.97 4.57 -8.99
N TYR A 78 1.33 3.69 -9.77
CA TYR A 78 1.02 4.00 -11.18
C TYR A 78 0.08 5.20 -11.35
N LEU A 79 -0.79 5.48 -10.35
CA LEU A 79 -1.64 6.68 -10.34
C LEU A 79 -0.82 7.98 -10.35
N PHE A 80 0.42 7.93 -9.87
CA PHE A 80 1.36 9.03 -9.87
C PHE A 80 2.45 8.88 -10.95
N TYR A 81 2.38 7.88 -11.84
CA TYR A 81 3.31 7.82 -12.97
C TYR A 81 2.98 8.93 -13.98
N CYS A 82 3.94 9.82 -14.26
CA CYS A 82 3.70 11.06 -15.00
C CYS A 82 3.15 10.81 -16.42
N ARG A 83 1.95 11.31 -16.67
CA ARG A 83 1.26 11.20 -17.97
C ARG A 83 1.73 12.24 -19.00
N ARG A 84 2.42 13.31 -18.56
CA ARG A 84 3.04 14.35 -19.40
C ARG A 84 4.39 13.96 -20.01
N GLY A 85 4.90 12.77 -19.73
CA GLY A 85 6.03 12.18 -20.46
C GLY A 85 7.39 12.16 -19.74
N SER A 86 7.49 12.62 -18.48
CA SER A 86 8.77 12.64 -17.74
C SER A 86 9.29 11.25 -17.32
N LYS A 87 8.54 10.16 -17.59
CA LYS A 87 8.81 8.76 -17.18
C LYS A 87 9.20 8.61 -15.70
N LYS A 88 8.71 9.50 -14.85
CA LYS A 88 8.96 9.55 -13.41
C LYS A 88 7.65 9.55 -12.64
N HIS A 89 7.70 9.09 -11.40
CA HIS A 89 6.62 9.30 -10.43
C HIS A 89 6.53 10.79 -10.07
N LEU A 90 5.31 11.29 -9.91
CA LEU A 90 5.01 12.65 -9.48
C LEU A 90 5.25 12.81 -7.98
N GLY A 91 5.51 14.05 -7.59
CA GLY A 91 5.91 14.40 -6.23
C GLY A 91 7.44 14.50 -6.08
N PRO A 92 7.95 14.55 -4.84
CA PRO A 92 7.18 14.52 -3.61
C PRO A 92 6.23 15.72 -3.47
N PHE A 93 5.21 15.57 -2.63
CA PHE A 93 4.24 16.61 -2.32
C PHE A 93 4.40 17.07 -0.88
N TYR A 94 4.09 18.34 -0.63
CA TYR A 94 4.06 18.92 0.70
C TYR A 94 2.65 19.45 0.95
N GLY A 95 1.93 18.81 1.87
CA GLY A 95 0.51 19.06 2.10
C GLY A 95 -0.41 18.09 1.37
N GLU A 96 -1.49 17.72 2.07
CA GLU A 96 -2.57 16.89 1.55
C GLU A 96 -3.18 17.48 0.27
N ASP A 97 -3.41 18.80 0.24
CA ASP A 97 -3.89 19.52 -0.95
C ASP A 97 -2.97 19.32 -2.16
N ALA A 98 -1.65 19.36 -1.96
CA ALA A 98 -0.68 19.16 -3.03
C ALA A 98 -0.66 17.72 -3.53
N PHE A 99 -0.80 16.74 -2.62
CA PHE A 99 -0.94 15.33 -2.97
C PHE A 99 -2.18 15.10 -3.84
N VAL A 100 -3.34 15.62 -3.40
CA VAL A 100 -4.61 15.52 -4.13
C VAL A 100 -4.54 16.24 -5.48
N ALA A 101 -4.00 17.46 -5.53
CA ALA A 101 -3.80 18.20 -6.77
C ALA A 101 -2.88 17.45 -7.74
N GLY A 102 -1.84 16.78 -7.22
CA GLY A 102 -0.95 15.92 -7.99
C GLY A 102 -1.66 14.73 -8.64
N LEU A 103 -2.49 14.03 -7.86
CA LEU A 103 -3.29 12.90 -8.33
C LEU A 103 -4.27 13.33 -9.43
N VAL A 104 -5.07 14.37 -9.15
CA VAL A 104 -6.09 14.87 -10.09
C VAL A 104 -5.46 15.51 -11.32
N GLY A 105 -4.36 16.25 -11.15
CA GLY A 105 -3.60 16.82 -12.25
C GLY A 105 -2.99 15.77 -13.19
N ASN A 106 -2.58 14.61 -12.64
CA ASN A 106 -2.11 13.50 -13.48
C ASN A 106 -3.26 12.85 -14.27
N PHE A 107 -4.45 12.75 -13.67
CA PHE A 107 -5.65 12.32 -14.38
C PHE A 107 -6.03 13.30 -15.50
N ARG A 108 -6.01 14.62 -15.24
CA ARG A 108 -6.21 15.66 -16.26
C ARG A 108 -5.23 15.47 -17.43
N ALA A 109 -3.95 15.25 -17.13
CA ALA A 109 -2.95 15.02 -18.16
C ALA A 109 -3.22 13.72 -18.98
N ALA A 110 -3.77 12.68 -18.35
CA ALA A 110 -4.17 11.45 -19.05
C ALA A 110 -5.31 11.70 -20.04
N ILE A 111 -6.38 12.40 -19.60
CA ILE A 111 -7.54 12.67 -20.47
C ILE A 111 -7.20 13.64 -21.61
N GLU A 112 -6.38 14.65 -21.36
CA GLU A 112 -5.90 15.60 -22.38
C GLU A 112 -5.12 14.85 -23.48
N ARG A 113 -4.20 13.97 -23.07
CA ARG A 113 -3.44 13.11 -23.99
C ARG A 113 -4.33 12.21 -24.84
N ASN A 114 -5.46 11.77 -24.29
CA ASN A 114 -6.45 10.93 -24.98
C ASN A 114 -7.52 11.74 -25.74
N GLY A 115 -7.41 13.08 -25.80
CA GLY A 115 -8.37 13.94 -26.49
C GLY A 115 -9.77 13.94 -25.87
N ARG A 116 -9.91 13.58 -24.58
CA ARG A 116 -11.19 13.52 -23.87
C ARG A 116 -11.51 14.87 -23.22
N ALA A 117 -12.81 15.15 -23.07
CA ALA A 117 -13.27 16.38 -22.41
C ALA A 117 -12.88 16.41 -20.92
N ASP A 118 -12.51 17.60 -20.43
CA ASP A 118 -12.00 17.81 -19.08
C ASP A 118 -13.07 17.86 -17.97
N ILE A 119 -14.32 17.58 -18.31
CA ILE A 119 -15.49 17.72 -17.42
C ILE A 119 -15.29 16.90 -16.13
N LYS A 120 -14.81 15.66 -16.26
CA LYS A 120 -14.59 14.78 -15.10
C LYS A 120 -13.37 15.21 -14.27
N ALA A 121 -12.34 15.76 -14.90
CA ALA A 121 -11.20 16.33 -14.16
C ALA A 121 -11.64 17.54 -13.32
N ARG A 122 -12.46 18.44 -13.88
CA ARG A 122 -13.03 19.57 -13.14
C ARG A 122 -13.88 19.13 -11.95
N PHE A 123 -14.67 18.06 -12.10
CA PHE A 123 -15.40 17.45 -10.99
C PHE A 123 -14.44 17.00 -9.88
N TYR A 124 -13.36 16.28 -10.21
CA TYR A 124 -12.37 15.84 -9.23
C TYR A 124 -11.65 17.01 -8.55
N GLU A 125 -11.23 18.02 -9.30
CA GLU A 125 -10.57 19.22 -8.74
C GLU A 125 -11.47 19.97 -7.75
N THR A 126 -12.78 19.99 -8.02
CA THR A 126 -13.74 20.71 -7.17
C THR A 126 -14.03 19.96 -5.87
N HIS A 127 -14.03 18.63 -5.90
CA HIS A 127 -14.60 17.84 -4.80
C HIS A 127 -13.59 16.99 -4.02
N PHE A 128 -12.45 16.59 -4.61
CA PHE A 128 -11.55 15.63 -3.96
C PHE A 128 -10.90 16.20 -2.70
N ALA A 129 -10.48 17.47 -2.71
CA ALA A 129 -9.94 18.14 -1.51
C ALA A 129 -10.99 18.33 -0.39
N GLY A 130 -12.28 18.21 -0.72
CA GLY A 130 -13.35 18.18 0.28
C GLY A 130 -13.55 16.80 0.92
N VAL A 131 -13.10 15.74 0.24
CA VAL A 131 -13.21 14.34 0.72
C VAL A 131 -11.95 13.93 1.45
N PHE A 132 -10.78 14.24 0.89
CA PHE A 132 -9.49 13.98 1.52
C PHE A 132 -9.16 15.14 2.45
N GLN A 133 -9.52 15.00 3.73
CA GLN A 133 -9.30 16.02 4.73
C GLN A 133 -8.79 15.42 6.04
N GLY A 134 -7.69 15.98 6.53
CA GLY A 134 -7.17 15.66 7.85
C GLY A 134 -6.30 14.40 7.88
N HIS A 135 -5.87 13.90 6.72
CA HIS A 135 -4.92 12.81 6.65
C HIS A 135 -3.49 13.35 6.76
N ARG A 136 -2.71 12.73 7.64
CA ARG A 136 -1.28 13.05 7.81
C ARG A 136 -0.42 12.08 7.00
N PRO A 137 0.83 12.47 6.67
CA PRO A 137 1.84 11.54 6.20
C PRO A 137 1.96 10.31 7.11
N THR A 138 1.61 9.16 6.56
CA THR A 138 1.62 7.88 7.27
C THR A 138 2.49 6.90 6.48
N LEU A 139 3.36 6.18 7.18
CA LEU A 139 4.17 5.15 6.54
C LEU A 139 3.26 4.04 6.04
N THR A 140 3.29 3.82 4.72
CA THR A 140 2.52 2.77 4.05
C THR A 140 3.42 1.75 3.35
N HIS A 141 2.96 0.50 3.29
CA HIS A 141 3.59 -0.54 2.49
C HIS A 141 3.24 -0.39 1.00
N GLY A 142 1.98 -0.04 0.70
CA GLY A 142 1.53 0.27 -0.65
C GLY A 142 1.22 -0.95 -1.54
N ASP A 143 1.41 -2.17 -1.05
CA ASP A 143 1.09 -3.42 -1.78
C ASP A 143 0.79 -4.60 -0.83
N VAL A 144 -0.19 -4.42 0.06
CA VAL A 144 -0.57 -5.42 1.06
C VAL A 144 -1.43 -6.52 0.44
N GLN A 145 -0.78 -7.38 -0.33
CA GLN A 145 -1.35 -8.62 -0.86
C GLN A 145 -0.84 -9.82 -0.06
N GLN A 146 -1.62 -10.90 0.01
CA GLN A 146 -1.21 -12.11 0.75
C GLN A 146 0.13 -12.68 0.28
N LYS A 147 0.46 -12.56 -1.02
CA LYS A 147 1.75 -12.99 -1.59
C LYS A 147 2.96 -12.23 -1.01
N ASN A 148 2.74 -11.04 -0.46
CA ASN A 148 3.75 -10.14 0.12
C ASN A 148 3.80 -10.25 1.66
N ILE A 149 3.09 -11.22 2.23
CA ILE A 149 3.09 -11.52 3.66
C ILE A 149 3.66 -12.93 3.83
N MET A 150 4.73 -13.03 4.60
CA MET A 150 5.35 -14.31 4.94
C MET A 150 4.86 -14.76 6.30
N ALA A 151 4.44 -16.01 6.42
CA ALA A 151 4.00 -16.64 7.66
C ALA A 151 4.90 -17.82 8.00
N ALA A 152 5.56 -17.75 9.16
CA ALA A 152 6.43 -18.80 9.67
C ALA A 152 5.82 -19.39 10.95
N GLU A 153 5.58 -20.70 10.97
CA GLU A 153 5.07 -21.36 12.18
C GLU A 153 6.06 -21.20 13.34
N SER A 154 5.58 -20.66 14.47
CA SER A 154 6.35 -20.48 15.68
C SER A 154 6.43 -21.81 16.43
N ILE A 155 7.44 -22.62 16.11
CA ILE A 155 7.64 -23.96 16.68
C ILE A 155 7.70 -23.89 18.21
N GLY A 156 6.85 -24.69 18.88
CA GLY A 156 6.75 -24.74 20.35
C GLY A 156 5.86 -23.67 20.96
N CYS A 157 5.35 -22.73 20.16
CA CYS A 157 4.33 -21.76 20.58
C CYS A 157 2.95 -22.19 20.05
N ARG A 158 1.91 -21.96 20.85
CA ARG A 158 0.52 -22.14 20.45
C ARG A 158 -0.23 -20.83 20.57
N ASN A 159 -1.26 -20.64 19.75
CA ASN A 159 -2.17 -19.51 19.93
C ASN A 159 -3.03 -19.70 21.20
N ASN A 160 -3.89 -18.73 21.51
CA ASN A 160 -4.77 -18.76 22.69
C ASN A 160 -5.77 -19.93 22.70
N LYS A 161 -5.98 -20.63 21.58
CA LYS A 161 -6.82 -21.83 21.46
C LYS A 161 -6.02 -23.14 21.41
N GLY A 162 -4.71 -23.09 21.61
CA GLY A 162 -3.86 -24.29 21.57
C GLY A 162 -3.51 -24.77 20.16
N GLU A 163 -3.80 -23.99 19.12
CA GLU A 163 -3.49 -24.30 17.72
C GLU A 163 -2.13 -23.70 17.30
N ARG A 164 -1.73 -23.88 16.04
CA ARG A 164 -0.47 -23.31 15.54
C ARG A 164 -0.50 -21.79 15.66
N SER A 165 0.67 -21.20 15.83
CA SER A 165 0.88 -19.75 15.88
C SER A 165 1.90 -19.39 14.80
N PHE A 166 1.72 -18.25 14.14
CA PHE A 166 2.57 -17.85 13.02
C PHE A 166 3.19 -16.48 13.25
N ASP A 167 4.51 -16.36 13.12
CA ASP A 167 5.18 -15.08 12.99
C ASP A 167 4.95 -14.54 11.57
N VAL A 168 4.60 -13.25 11.46
CA VAL A 168 4.28 -12.61 10.18
C VAL A 168 5.30 -11.53 9.83
N VAL A 169 5.76 -11.55 8.57
CA VAL A 169 6.76 -10.61 8.04
C VAL A 169 6.26 -10.03 6.71
N LEU A 170 6.28 -8.71 6.59
CA LEU A 170 5.97 -8.01 5.34
C LEU A 170 7.21 -7.97 4.43
N VAL A 171 7.03 -8.26 3.14
CA VAL A 171 8.06 -8.22 2.10
C VAL A 171 7.55 -7.44 0.88
N ASP A 172 8.45 -7.15 -0.07
CA ASP A 172 8.11 -6.39 -1.29
C ASP A 172 7.70 -4.93 -1.04
N TRP A 173 8.66 -4.15 -0.52
CA TRP A 173 8.48 -2.75 -0.12
C TRP A 173 8.66 -1.74 -1.27
N ASP A 174 8.57 -2.16 -2.54
CA ASP A 174 8.89 -1.30 -3.70
C ASP A 174 7.94 -0.10 -3.84
N TYR A 175 6.71 -0.23 -3.34
CA TYR A 175 5.69 0.83 -3.31
C TYR A 175 5.58 1.55 -1.96
N ALA A 176 6.50 1.26 -1.04
CA ALA A 176 6.44 1.84 0.29
C ALA A 176 6.76 3.34 0.27
N GLY A 177 6.05 4.08 1.10
CA GLY A 177 6.19 5.54 1.15
C GLY A 177 5.30 6.18 2.18
N TRP A 178 5.41 7.50 2.26
CA TRP A 178 4.56 8.36 3.07
C TRP A 178 3.35 8.77 2.24
N CYS A 179 2.19 8.27 2.63
CA CYS A 179 0.91 8.50 1.96
C CYS A 179 -0.16 8.86 3.01
N PRO A 180 -1.35 9.36 2.60
CA PRO A 180 -2.50 9.43 3.50
C PRO A 180 -2.82 8.05 4.12
N ASP A 181 -3.37 8.02 5.32
CA ASP A 181 -3.65 6.75 6.04
C ASP A 181 -4.68 5.86 5.34
N PHE A 182 -5.63 6.42 4.59
CA PHE A 182 -6.56 5.65 3.75
C PHE A 182 -5.85 4.88 2.62
N TRP A 183 -4.64 5.30 2.23
CA TRP A 183 -3.93 4.76 1.08
C TRP A 183 -3.61 3.28 1.23
N GLU A 184 -3.29 2.83 2.45
CA GLU A 184 -2.96 1.42 2.71
C GLU A 184 -4.15 0.50 2.43
N PHE A 185 -5.35 0.88 2.89
CA PHE A 185 -6.55 0.08 2.62
C PHE A 185 -6.95 0.17 1.14
N PHE A 186 -6.74 1.32 0.50
CA PHE A 186 -6.96 1.47 -0.93
C PHE A 186 -6.12 0.50 -1.76
N THR A 187 -4.82 0.43 -1.51
CA THR A 187 -3.92 -0.47 -2.24
C THR A 187 -4.17 -1.94 -1.88
N ALA A 188 -4.34 -2.25 -0.60
CA ALA A 188 -4.64 -3.60 -0.10
C ALA A 188 -5.93 -4.17 -0.72
N SER A 189 -6.96 -3.33 -0.86
CA SER A 189 -8.22 -3.75 -1.45
C SER A 189 -8.20 -3.77 -2.97
N SER A 190 -7.20 -3.19 -3.65
CA SER A 190 -7.17 -3.05 -5.12
C SER A 190 -7.53 -4.35 -5.88
N PRO A 191 -7.03 -5.53 -5.47
CA PRO A 191 -7.34 -6.81 -6.10
C PRO A 191 -8.74 -7.36 -5.78
N PHE A 192 -9.45 -6.83 -4.78
CA PHE A 192 -10.73 -7.36 -4.34
C PHE A 192 -11.79 -7.14 -5.42
N ALA A 193 -12.46 -8.22 -5.83
CA ALA A 193 -13.69 -8.12 -6.58
C ALA A 193 -14.80 -7.66 -5.61
N PHE A 194 -14.98 -6.35 -5.41
CA PHE A 194 -16.01 -5.84 -4.48
C PHE A 194 -17.44 -6.29 -4.77
N VAL A 195 -17.70 -6.83 -5.96
CA VAL A 195 -18.99 -7.41 -6.34
C VAL A 195 -19.15 -8.84 -5.82
N TYR A 196 -18.05 -9.60 -5.65
CA TYR A 196 -18.05 -10.99 -5.22
C TYR A 196 -16.89 -11.24 -4.24
N TRP A 197 -17.22 -11.41 -2.95
CA TRP A 197 -16.22 -11.82 -1.97
C TRP A 197 -16.22 -13.35 -1.91
N GLU A 198 -15.34 -13.94 -2.71
CA GLU A 198 -15.17 -15.41 -2.77
C GLU A 198 -14.22 -15.93 -1.68
N ASP A 199 -13.41 -15.05 -1.09
CA ASP A 199 -12.53 -15.34 0.05
C ASP A 199 -12.85 -14.44 1.26
N ASP A 200 -12.44 -14.90 2.44
CA ASP A 200 -12.57 -14.16 3.69
C ASP A 200 -11.44 -13.13 3.89
N TRP A 201 -10.43 -13.11 3.01
CA TRP A 201 -9.32 -12.16 3.10
C TRP A 201 -9.82 -10.71 2.96
N CYS A 202 -10.78 -10.48 2.05
CA CYS A 202 -11.44 -9.19 1.90
C CYS A 202 -12.05 -8.66 3.21
N TRP A 203 -12.54 -9.57 4.06
CA TRP A 203 -13.01 -9.24 5.41
C TRP A 203 -11.83 -9.05 6.37
N ARG A 204 -10.87 -9.98 6.41
CA ARG A 204 -9.73 -9.93 7.34
C ARG A 204 -8.87 -8.68 7.20
N VAL A 205 -8.71 -8.11 6.02
CA VAL A 205 -7.94 -6.85 5.84
C VAL A 205 -8.51 -5.69 6.66
N GLN A 206 -9.84 -5.65 6.83
CA GLN A 206 -10.51 -4.61 7.63
C GLN A 206 -10.26 -4.79 9.13
N GLU A 207 -9.82 -5.97 9.55
CA GLU A 207 -9.44 -6.23 10.93
C GLU A 207 -8.06 -5.67 11.27
N PHE A 208 -7.22 -5.27 10.31
CA PHE A 208 -5.90 -4.70 10.63
C PHE A 208 -5.60 -3.37 9.94
N LEU A 209 -6.44 -2.92 9.01
CA LEU A 209 -6.37 -1.61 8.38
C LEU A 209 -7.64 -0.78 8.64
N PRO A 210 -7.53 0.53 8.91
CA PRO A 210 -8.68 1.40 9.02
C PRO A 210 -9.38 1.53 7.66
N VAL A 211 -10.71 1.52 7.68
CA VAL A 211 -11.55 1.64 6.49
C VAL A 211 -12.10 3.06 6.40
N TRP A 212 -11.96 3.65 5.22
CA TRP A 212 -12.33 5.03 4.91
C TRP A 212 -13.32 5.04 3.73
N PRO A 213 -14.63 4.78 3.96
CA PRO A 213 -15.55 4.47 2.86
C PRO A 213 -15.70 5.57 1.81
N ALA A 214 -15.65 6.84 2.21
CA ALA A 214 -15.79 7.98 1.29
C ALA A 214 -14.56 8.12 0.40
N GLU A 215 -13.38 8.08 1.01
CA GLU A 215 -12.07 8.11 0.39
C GLU A 215 -11.91 6.91 -0.55
N MET A 216 -12.34 5.73 -0.11
CA MET A 216 -12.34 4.50 -0.91
C MET A 216 -13.24 4.61 -2.13
N ALA A 217 -14.46 5.11 -1.98
CA ALA A 217 -15.38 5.28 -3.10
C ALA A 217 -14.78 6.21 -4.16
N VAL A 218 -14.20 7.34 -3.72
CA VAL A 218 -13.60 8.34 -4.59
C VAL A 218 -12.31 7.83 -5.25
N MET A 219 -11.44 7.17 -4.49
CA MET A 219 -10.22 6.54 -5.02
C MET A 219 -10.53 5.46 -6.05
N ARG A 220 -11.61 4.70 -5.88
CA ARG A 220 -12.05 3.71 -6.86
C ARG A 220 -12.56 4.34 -8.15
N MET A 221 -13.28 5.45 -8.06
CA MET A 221 -13.73 6.17 -9.25
C MET A 221 -12.55 6.64 -10.11
N ILE A 222 -11.56 7.31 -9.50
CA ILE A 222 -10.40 7.81 -10.25
C ILE A 222 -9.46 6.69 -10.71
N ASP A 223 -9.30 5.63 -9.91
CA ASP A 223 -8.53 4.45 -10.30
C ASP A 223 -9.12 3.83 -11.57
N GLN A 224 -10.42 3.53 -11.55
CA GLN A 224 -11.10 2.99 -12.72
C GLN A 224 -10.89 3.89 -13.94
N ASP A 225 -11.08 5.20 -13.80
CA ASP A 225 -10.89 6.12 -14.93
C ASP A 225 -9.45 6.19 -15.46
N MET A 226 -8.45 5.92 -14.62
CA MET A 226 -7.03 5.95 -14.99
C MET A 226 -6.54 4.66 -15.66
N ARG A 227 -7.32 3.58 -15.57
CA ARG A 227 -7.05 2.29 -16.23
C ARG A 227 -7.49 2.24 -17.71
N TRP A 228 -8.29 3.21 -18.17
CA TRP A 228 -8.82 3.32 -19.55
C TRP A 228 -8.32 4.58 -20.28
#